data_AF-A0A534A4J7-F1
#
_entry.id   AF-A0A534A4J7-F1
#
_cell.length_a   1.000
_cell.length_b   1.000
_cell.length_c   1.000
_cell.angle_alpha   90.00
_cell.angle_beta   90.00
_cell.angle_gamma   90.00
#
_symmetry.space_group_name_H-M   'P 1'
#
loop_
_entity.id
_entity.type
_entity.pdbx_description
1 polymer ?
#
loop_
_entity_poly.entity_id
_entity_poly.type
_entity_poly.pdbx_seq_one_letter_code
_entity_poly.pdbx_strand_id
1 'polypeptide(L)'
;MSTRAAFTRRQFVLTAAAVGGALVLGVALQRRRRLMPGGGAPARGALNAYVRIEPSNRVTLVMPKVEMGQGTFTSLPMLIAEELEVDLGA
;
A
#
# COMPACT_ATOMS: atom_id res chain seq x y z
N MET A 1 49.29 -23.84 41.01
CA MET A 1 49.34 -22.92 39.85
C MET A 1 47.92 -22.51 39.52
N SER A 2 47.57 -21.24 39.76
CA SER A 2 46.22 -20.72 39.51
C SER A 2 46.08 -20.34 38.03
N THR A 3 45.34 -21.13 37.25
CA THR A 3 45.04 -20.80 35.86
C THR A 3 44.05 -19.64 35.84
N ARG A 4 44.50 -18.44 35.44
CA ARG A 4 43.58 -17.32 35.16
C ARG A 4 42.65 -17.75 34.03
N ALA A 5 41.34 -17.72 34.28
CA ALA A 5 40.35 -17.92 33.23
C ALA A 5 40.53 -16.84 32.16
N ALA A 6 41.03 -17.23 30.98
CA ALA A 6 41.26 -16.31 29.88
C ALA A 6 39.92 -15.96 29.24
N PHE A 7 39.49 -14.70 29.35
CA PHE A 7 38.31 -14.20 28.66
C PHE A 7 38.53 -14.31 27.15
N THR A 8 37.70 -15.10 26.47
CA THR A 8 37.75 -15.16 25.02
C THR A 8 37.16 -13.89 24.42
N ARG A 9 37.65 -13.47 23.24
CA ARG A 9 37.09 -12.32 22.50
C ARG A 9 35.58 -12.43 22.30
N ARG A 10 35.09 -13.66 22.09
CA ARG A 10 33.65 -13.97 21.97
C ARG A 10 32.89 -13.69 23.26
N GLN A 11 33.40 -14.12 24.41
CA GLN A 11 32.77 -13.85 25.70
C GLN A 11 32.74 -12.36 26.01
N PHE A 12 33.82 -11.63 25.71
CA PHE A 12 33.87 -10.19 25.88
C PHE A 12 32.80 -9.46 25.07
N VAL A 13 32.67 -9.78 23.77
CA VAL A 13 31.66 -9.17 22.89
C VAL A 13 30.24 -9.50 23.36
N LEU A 14 29.98 -10.74 23.78
CA LEU A 14 28.66 -11.14 24.30
C LEU A 14 28.31 -10.40 25.59
N THR A 15 29.25 -10.29 26.54
CA THR A 15 29.00 -9.56 27.80
C THR A 15 28.81 -8.07 27.57
N ALA A 16 29.59 -7.46 26.66
CA ALA A 16 29.46 -6.05 26.32
C ALA A 16 28.12 -5.75 25.63
N ALA A 17 27.69 -6.61 24.70
CA ALA A 17 26.40 -6.50 24.04
C ALA A 17 25.23 -6.70 25.02
N ALA A 18 25.36 -7.61 25.99
CA ALA A 18 24.33 -7.86 27.00
C ALA A 18 24.15 -6.70 27.98
N VAL A 19 25.25 -6.03 28.36
CA VAL A 19 25.21 -4.94 29.35
C VAL A 19 24.97 -3.56 28.71
N GLY A 20 25.52 -3.32 27.52
CA GLY A 20 25.49 -2.01 26.86
C GLY A 20 24.71 -1.93 25.55
N GLY A 21 24.17 -3.05 25.05
CA GLY A 21 23.40 -3.07 23.82
C GLY A 21 21.93 -2.67 24.04
N ALA A 22 21.37 -1.89 23.13
CA ALA A 22 19.94 -1.63 23.04
C ALA A 22 19.41 -2.03 21.66
N LEU A 23 18.28 -2.72 21.62
CA LEU A 23 17.54 -2.98 20.38
C LEU A 23 16.40 -1.97 20.26
N VAL A 24 16.50 -1.06 19.29
CA VAL A 24 15.44 -0.10 18.98
C VAL A 24 14.64 -0.62 17.79
N LEU A 25 13.38 -0.98 18.00
CA LEU A 25 12.44 -1.36 16.94
C LEU A 25 11.47 -0.21 16.67
N GLY A 26 11.61 0.42 15.51
CA GLY A 26 10.65 1.40 15.03
C GLY A 26 9.48 0.72 14.33
N VAL A 27 8.31 0.67 14.95
CA VAL A 27 7.10 0.19 14.30
C VAL A 27 6.31 1.38 13.76
N ALA A 28 6.36 1.58 12.44
CA ALA A 28 5.47 2.51 11.76
C ALA A 28 4.11 1.83 11.51
N LEU A 29 3.20 1.90 12.48
CA LEU A 29 1.80 1.59 12.23
C LEU A 29 1.20 2.69 11.38
N GLN A 30 1.23 2.54 10.05
CA GLN A 30 0.40 3.33 9.16
C GLN A 30 -1.05 3.11 9.59
N ARG A 31 -1.63 4.08 10.33
CA ARG A 31 -3.07 4.12 10.55
C ARG A 31 -3.70 4.12 9.16
N ARG A 32 -4.28 2.99 8.76
CA ARG A 32 -5.16 2.94 7.60
C ARG A 32 -6.24 3.98 7.90
N ARG A 33 -6.17 5.15 7.25
CA ARG A 33 -7.27 6.10 7.25
C ARG A 33 -8.46 5.28 6.80
N ARG A 34 -9.42 5.05 7.71
CA ARG A 34 -10.74 4.60 7.30
C ARG A 34 -11.17 5.59 6.23
N LEU A 35 -11.37 5.10 5.02
CA LEU A 35 -12.10 5.84 4.00
C LEU A 35 -13.48 6.07 4.64
N MET A 36 -13.68 7.24 5.23
CA MET A 36 -15.01 7.62 5.70
C MET A 36 -15.90 7.69 4.47
N PRO A 37 -16.99 6.91 4.39
CA PRO A 37 -17.98 7.13 3.38
C PRO A 37 -18.79 8.36 3.82
N GLY A 38 -18.65 9.46 3.08
CA GLY A 38 -19.54 10.61 3.15
C GLY A 38 -19.01 11.81 3.92
N GLY A 39 -19.00 12.98 3.26
CA GLY A 39 -19.08 14.28 3.93
C GLY A 39 -18.21 15.41 3.39
N GLY A 40 -17.22 15.14 2.53
CA GLY A 40 -16.41 16.19 1.93
C GLY A 40 -16.28 15.94 0.45
N ALA A 41 -16.68 16.93 -0.36
CA ALA A 41 -16.44 16.91 -1.80
C ALA A 41 -14.99 16.46 -2.06
N PRO A 42 -14.74 15.43 -2.90
CA PRO A 42 -13.38 15.06 -3.22
C PRO A 42 -12.70 16.32 -3.73
N ALA A 43 -11.55 16.66 -3.14
CA ALA A 43 -10.70 17.71 -3.69
C ALA A 43 -10.61 17.48 -5.20
N ARG A 44 -10.95 18.50 -6.00
CA ARG A 44 -10.78 18.46 -7.45
C ARG A 44 -9.32 18.01 -7.71
N GLY A 45 -9.13 16.75 -8.13
CA GLY A 45 -7.82 16.12 -8.19
C GLY A 45 -7.57 14.99 -7.18
N ALA A 46 -8.52 14.07 -6.98
CA ALA A 46 -8.21 12.77 -6.37
C ALA A 46 -7.30 11.97 -7.33
N LEU A 47 -5.99 12.17 -7.20
CA LEU A 47 -4.93 11.69 -8.09
C LEU A 47 -4.79 10.15 -8.22
N ASN A 48 -5.61 9.35 -7.52
CA ASN A 48 -5.36 7.91 -7.30
C ASN A 48 -6.56 6.97 -7.56
N ALA A 49 -7.67 7.45 -8.13
CA ALA A 49 -8.82 6.58 -8.42
C ALA A 49 -8.82 6.17 -9.89
N TYR A 50 -8.53 4.89 -10.17
CA TYR A 50 -8.67 4.30 -11.51
C TYR A 50 -10.14 4.15 -11.91
N VAL A 51 -11.01 3.82 -10.96
CA VAL A 51 -12.47 3.77 -11.16
C VAL A 51 -13.13 4.78 -10.24
N ARG A 52 -14.00 5.62 -10.79
CA ARG A 52 -14.80 6.61 -10.04
C ARG A 52 -16.28 6.39 -10.34
N ILE A 53 -17.08 6.20 -9.30
CA ILE A 53 -18.54 6.15 -9.37
C ILE A 53 -19.08 7.47 -8.81
N GLU A 54 -19.74 8.25 -9.65
CA GLU A 54 -20.31 9.55 -9.30
C GLU A 54 -21.72 9.39 -8.71
N PRO A 55 -22.20 10.32 -7.85
CA PRO A 55 -23.56 10.27 -7.31
C PRO A 55 -24.67 10.30 -8.38
N SER A 56 -24.33 10.72 -9.60
CA SER A 56 -25.19 10.66 -10.80
C SER A 56 -25.25 9.28 -11.45
N ASN A 57 -24.68 8.24 -10.82
CA ASN A 57 -24.49 6.89 -11.36
C ASN A 57 -23.59 6.80 -12.59
N ARG A 58 -22.78 7.84 -12.87
CA ARG A 58 -21.76 7.77 -13.91
C ARG A 58 -20.53 7.04 -13.40
N VAL A 59 -20.12 5.99 -14.11
CA VAL A 59 -18.86 5.28 -13.86
C VAL A 59 -17.79 5.81 -14.82
N THR A 60 -16.66 6.25 -14.29
CA THR A 60 -15.51 6.73 -15.06
C THR A 60 -14.30 5.85 -14.77
N LEU A 61 -13.71 5.28 -15.83
CA LEU A 61 -12.43 4.57 -15.80
C LEU A 61 -11.32 5.48 -16.32
N VAL A 62 -10.24 5.66 -15.56
CA VAL A 62 -9.03 6.39 -15.96
C VAL A 62 -7.94 5.37 -16.30
N MET A 63 -7.52 5.30 -17.55
CA MET A 63 -6.45 4.39 -17.98
C MET A 63 -5.15 5.19 -18.22
N PRO A 64 -4.08 4.98 -17.42
CA PRO A 64 -2.79 5.62 -17.68
C PRO A 64 -1.98 4.90 -18.77
N LYS A 65 -2.45 3.73 -19.21
CA LYS A 65 -1.78 2.92 -20.24
C LYS A 65 -2.25 3.35 -21.62
N VAL A 66 -1.29 3.48 -22.53
CA VAL A 66 -1.57 3.79 -23.93
C VAL A 66 -2.12 2.56 -24.65
N GLU A 67 -3.14 2.78 -25.47
CA GLU A 67 -3.64 1.77 -26.39
C GLU A 67 -3.00 1.88 -27.78
N MET A 68 -2.53 0.74 -28.30
CA MET A 68 -1.94 0.60 -29.64
C MET A 68 -2.69 -0.44 -30.49
N GLY A 69 -4.00 -0.62 -30.26
CA GLY A 69 -4.88 -1.53 -31.02
C GLY A 69 -5.15 -2.89 -30.37
N GLN A 70 -4.71 -3.12 -29.13
CA GLN A 70 -5.02 -4.33 -28.38
C GLN A 70 -6.46 -4.41 -27.84
N GLY A 71 -7.26 -3.34 -27.94
CA GLY A 71 -8.65 -3.31 -27.45
C GLY A 71 -8.78 -3.15 -25.94
N THR A 72 -7.79 -2.54 -25.27
CA THR A 72 -7.81 -2.33 -23.80
C THR A 72 -8.88 -1.34 -23.36
N PHE A 73 -9.19 -0.32 -24.17
CA PHE A 73 -10.27 0.63 -23.87
C PHE A 73 -11.66 0.06 -24.12
N THR A 74 -11.77 -1.13 -24.71
CA THR A 74 -13.05 -1.83 -24.88
C THR A 74 -13.21 -2.92 -23.83
N SER A 75 -12.23 -3.83 -23.75
CA SER A 75 -12.29 -5.01 -22.86
C SER A 75 -12.35 -4.67 -21.37
N LEU A 76 -11.57 -3.69 -20.92
CA LEU A 76 -11.54 -3.33 -19.49
C LEU A 76 -12.84 -2.67 -19.03
N PRO A 77 -13.44 -1.69 -19.75
CA PRO A 77 -14.78 -1.21 -19.41
C PRO A 77 -15.84 -2.31 -19.44
N MET A 78 -15.80 -3.25 -20.39
CA MET A 78 -16.75 -4.39 -20.43
C MET A 78 -16.68 -5.24 -19.16
N LEU A 79 -15.48 -5.63 -18.74
CA LEU A 79 -15.29 -6.41 -17.51
C LEU A 79 -15.75 -5.65 -16.25
N ILE A 80 -15.48 -4.34 -16.20
CA ILE A 80 -15.90 -3.51 -15.07
C ILE A 80 -17.42 -3.35 -15.04
N ALA A 81 -18.06 -3.19 -16.19
CA ALA A 81 -19.50 -3.06 -16.27
C ALA A 81 -20.21 -4.37 -15.86
N GLU A 82 -19.66 -5.51 -16.26
CA GLU A 82 -20.15 -6.84 -15.84
C GLU A 82 -20.07 -7.01 -14.32
N GLU A 83 -18.92 -6.72 -13.71
CA GLU A 83 -18.74 -6.85 -12.25
C GLU A 83 -19.59 -5.86 -11.43
N LEU A 84 -19.89 -4.69 -12.00
CA LEU A 84 -20.75 -3.68 -11.38
C LEU A 84 -22.23 -3.86 -11.71
N GLU A 85 -22.60 -4.85 -12.54
CA GLU A 85 -23.95 -5.07 -13.04
C GLU A 85 -24.58 -3.81 -13.68
N VAL A 86 -23.80 -3.08 -14.49
CA VAL A 86 -24.24 -1.88 -15.20
C VAL A 86 -24.11 -2.06 -16.71
N ASP A 87 -24.92 -1.34 -17.48
CA ASP A 87 -24.79 -1.31 -18.94
C ASP A 87 -23.57 -0.51 -19.40
N LEU A 88 -22.93 -0.96 -20.50
CA LEU A 88 -22.06 -0.09 -21.28
C LEU A 88 -22.92 0.92 -22.04
N GLY A 89 -23.05 2.13 -21.50
CA GLY A 89 -23.65 3.25 -22.22
C GLY A 89 -22.82 3.61 -23.47
N ALA A 90 -23.51 3.83 -24.60
CA ALA A 90 -22.96 4.48 -25.78
C ALA A 90 -22.76 5.99 -25.57
#